data_AF-A0A1Q3SHH1-F1
#
_entry.id   AF-A0A1Q3SHH1-F1
#
_cell.length_a   1.000
_cell.length_b   1.000
_cell.length_c   1.000
_cell.angle_alpha   90.00
_cell.angle_beta   90.00
_cell.angle_gamma   90.00
#
_symmetry.space_group_name_H-M   'P 1'
#
loop_
_entity.id
_entity.type
_entity.pdbx_description
1 polymer ?
#
loop_
_entity_poly.entity_id
_entity_poly.type
_entity_poly.pdbx_seq_one_letter_code
_entity_poly.pdbx_strand_id
1 'polypeptide(L)'
;MKRAQEFIGPNPAWADILGEERRGTLILYEYVVPDGDEPWEGYYAPWARVSPVDTASSLFVLAYYRDNKKWQDLEVAGHLEECLQAIKDNVYNVFFYKS
;
A
#
# COMPACT_ATOMS: atom_id res chain seq x y z
N MET A 1 -9.18 -10.15 9.87
CA MET A 1 -8.54 -9.57 8.67
C MET A 1 -9.49 -9.67 7.47
N LYS A 2 -10.57 -8.86 7.40
CA LYS A 2 -11.56 -9.01 6.31
C LYS A 2 -12.03 -7.72 5.60
N ARG A 3 -11.63 -6.52 6.04
CA ARG A 3 -12.09 -5.26 5.43
C ARG A 3 -11.14 -4.65 4.40
N ALA A 4 -9.84 -4.67 4.65
CA ALA A 4 -8.82 -4.07 3.79
C ALA A 4 -8.86 -4.55 2.32
N GLN A 5 -9.03 -5.85 2.08
CA GLN A 5 -9.05 -6.43 0.74
C GLN A 5 -10.30 -6.01 -0.07
N GLU A 6 -11.41 -5.67 0.58
CA GLU A 6 -12.64 -5.22 -0.08
C GLU A 6 -12.45 -3.82 -0.70
N PHE A 7 -11.57 -2.98 -0.12
CA PHE A 7 -11.31 -1.62 -0.59
C PHE A 7 -10.44 -1.56 -1.85
N ILE A 8 -9.51 -2.50 -2.02
CA ILE A 8 -8.65 -2.52 -3.21
C ILE A 8 -9.37 -3.10 -4.44
N GLY A 9 -10.36 -3.97 -4.24
CA GLY A 9 -11.26 -4.44 -5.31
C GLY A 9 -10.57 -5.33 -6.36
N PRO A 10 -11.29 -5.75 -7.42
CA PRO A 10 -10.81 -6.74 -8.39
C PRO A 10 -9.88 -6.16 -9.47
N ASN A 11 -9.31 -4.97 -9.27
CA ASN A 11 -8.45 -4.36 -10.29
C ASN A 11 -7.16 -5.21 -10.46
N PRO A 12 -6.79 -5.62 -11.68
CA PRO A 12 -5.59 -6.42 -11.93
C PRO A 12 -4.29 -5.82 -11.36
N ALA A 13 -4.21 -4.49 -11.23
CA ALA A 13 -3.07 -3.82 -10.59
C ALA A 13 -2.86 -4.25 -9.13
N TRP A 14 -3.88 -4.80 -8.46
CA TRP A 14 -3.81 -5.28 -7.09
C TRP A 14 -3.63 -6.80 -6.96
N ALA A 15 -3.46 -7.52 -8.07
CA ALA A 15 -3.38 -8.99 -8.04
C ALA A 15 -2.28 -9.51 -7.09
N ASP A 16 -1.18 -8.77 -6.99
CA ASP A 16 -0.01 -9.10 -6.17
C ASP A 16 0.03 -8.32 -4.84
N ILE A 17 -1.07 -7.63 -4.47
CA ILE A 17 -1.13 -6.75 -3.30
C ILE A 17 -2.06 -7.32 -2.22
N LEU A 18 -1.53 -7.45 -1.01
CA LEU A 18 -2.28 -7.83 0.19
C LEU A 18 -2.62 -6.58 1.01
N GLY A 19 -3.88 -6.41 1.39
CA GLY A 19 -4.33 -5.35 2.30
C GLY A 19 -4.55 -5.85 3.72
N GLU A 20 -4.04 -5.12 4.71
CA GLU A 20 -4.30 -5.36 6.13
C GLU A 20 -4.72 -4.08 6.86
N GLU A 21 -5.82 -4.14 7.61
CA GLU A 21 -6.27 -3.03 8.45
C GLU A 21 -5.80 -3.24 9.91
N ARG A 22 -5.09 -2.25 10.46
CA ARG A 22 -4.63 -2.22 11.85
C ARG A 22 -4.96 -0.87 12.48
N ARG A 23 -5.85 -0.88 13.49
CA ARG A 23 -6.25 0.34 14.25
C ARG A 23 -6.66 1.51 13.34
N GLY A 24 -7.41 1.24 12.28
CA GLY A 24 -7.86 2.25 11.30
C GLY A 24 -6.83 2.64 10.24
N THR A 25 -5.58 2.17 10.33
CA THR A 25 -4.59 2.29 9.24
C THR A 25 -4.71 1.10 8.29
N LEU A 26 -4.77 1.36 7.00
CA LEU A 26 -4.63 0.36 5.95
C LEU A 26 -3.14 0.24 5.59
N ILE A 27 -2.57 -0.96 5.69
CA ILE A 27 -1.22 -1.29 5.22
C ILE A 27 -1.38 -2.19 4.00
N LEU A 28 -0.69 -1.83 2.92
CA LEU A 28 -0.63 -2.58 1.68
C LEU A 28 0.75 -3.20 1.55
N TYR A 29 0.76 -4.49 1.23
CA TYR A 29 1.98 -5.27 1.04
C TYR A 29 2.05 -5.74 -0.40
N GLU A 30 3.22 -5.59 -1.01
CA GLU A 30 3.49 -6.15 -2.33
C GLU A 30 4.13 -7.54 -2.21
N TYR A 31 3.81 -8.42 -3.15
CA TYR A 31 4.48 -9.70 -3.27
C TYR A 31 5.85 -9.50 -3.94
N VAL A 32 6.92 -9.82 -3.22
CA VAL A 32 8.30 -9.73 -3.66
C VAL A 32 8.83 -11.13 -3.92
N VAL A 33 9.39 -11.36 -5.11
CA VAL A 33 10.15 -12.56 -5.45
C VAL A 33 11.64 -12.16 -5.48
N PRO A 34 12.50 -12.69 -4.60
CA PRO A 34 13.93 -12.40 -4.63
C PRO A 34 14.55 -12.86 -5.96
N ASP A 35 15.48 -12.07 -6.49
CA ASP A 35 16.34 -12.52 -7.59
C ASP A 35 17.28 -13.63 -7.09
N GLY A 36 16.99 -14.88 -7.46
CA GLY A 36 17.80 -16.04 -7.13
C GLY A 36 17.30 -17.31 -7.84
N ASP A 37 18.20 -18.29 -8.02
CA ASP A 37 17.90 -19.59 -8.66
C ASP A 37 16.90 -20.46 -7.86
N GLU A 38 16.47 -20.02 -6.67
CA GLU A 38 15.52 -20.73 -5.81
C GLU A 38 14.17 -19.99 -5.72
N PRO A 39 13.15 -20.41 -6.51
CA PRO A 39 11.87 -19.70 -6.66
C PRO A 39 10.90 -19.80 -5.47
N TRP A 40 11.31 -20.38 -4.33
CA TRP A 40 10.36 -20.95 -3.36
C TRP A 40 9.90 -20.02 -2.24
N GLU A 41 10.45 -18.82 -2.09
CA GLU A 41 10.06 -17.93 -0.98
C GLU A 41 9.83 -16.49 -1.43
N GLY A 42 8.84 -16.30 -2.31
CA GLY A 42 8.25 -14.97 -2.42
C GLY A 42 7.53 -14.59 -1.13
N TYR A 43 7.66 -13.34 -0.71
CA TYR A 43 7.14 -12.84 0.56
C TYR A 43 6.41 -11.52 0.38
N TYR A 44 5.53 -11.17 1.32
CA TYR A 44 4.81 -9.90 1.31
C TYR A 44 5.59 -8.84 2.09
N ALA A 45 6.05 -7.79 1.39
CA ALA A 45 6.77 -6.66 1.97
C ALA A 45 5.84 -5.45 2.12
N PRO A 46 5.87 -4.71 3.25
CA PRO A 46 5.08 -3.50 3.38
C PRO A 46 5.56 -2.46 2.37
N TRP A 47 4.61 -1.86 1.67
CA TRP A 47 4.90 -1.07 0.48
C TRP A 47 4.16 0.27 0.48
N ALA A 48 2.89 0.28 0.90
CA ALA A 48 2.13 1.52 1.11
C ALA A 48 1.33 1.46 2.41
N ARG A 49 1.01 2.62 3.00
CA ARG A 49 0.02 2.70 4.08
C ARG A 49 -0.86 3.94 3.89
N VAL A 50 -2.10 3.82 4.32
CA VAL A 50 -3.08 4.90 4.38
C VAL A 50 -3.53 5.02 5.83
N SER A 51 -3.12 6.10 6.50
CA SER A 51 -3.37 6.31 7.93
C SER A 51 -4.32 7.49 8.13
N PRO A 52 -5.28 7.41 9.08
CA PRO A 52 -6.13 8.54 9.39
C PRO A 52 -5.30 9.67 10.00
N VAL A 53 -5.54 10.91 9.58
CA VAL A 53 -4.96 12.12 10.18
C VAL A 53 -5.54 12.33 11.57
N ASP A 54 -6.85 12.16 11.67
CA ASP A 54 -7.59 12.05 12.91
C ASP A 54 -8.78 11.09 12.71
N THR A 55 -9.29 10.49 13.78
CA THR A 55 -10.36 9.48 13.68
C THR A 55 -11.75 10.08 13.45
N ALA A 56 -11.90 11.41 13.45
CA ALA A 56 -13.18 12.12 13.33
C ALA A 56 -13.41 12.70 11.92
N SER A 57 -12.36 13.03 11.18
CA SER A 57 -12.44 13.79 9.93
C SER A 57 -12.56 12.94 8.67
N SER A 58 -12.41 11.61 8.77
CA SER A 58 -12.35 10.71 7.59
C SER A 58 -11.28 11.13 6.57
N LEU A 59 -10.27 11.88 7.04
CA LEU A 59 -9.10 12.28 6.27
C LEU A 59 -7.96 11.31 6.54
N PHE A 60 -7.33 10.88 5.46
CA PHE A 60 -6.21 9.96 5.47
C PHE A 60 -5.00 10.58 4.80
N VAL A 61 -3.81 10.13 5.20
CA VAL A 61 -2.54 10.44 4.56
C VAL A 61 -1.96 9.16 3.99
N LEU A 62 -1.49 9.24 2.76
CA LEU A 62 -0.76 8.19 2.08
C LEU A 62 0.73 8.26 2.43
N ALA A 63 1.34 7.13 2.75
CA ALA A 63 2.78 6.99 2.90
C ALA A 63 3.29 5.77 2.13
N TYR A 64 4.55 5.82 1.72
CA TYR A 64 5.25 4.69 1.11
C TYR A 64 6.38 4.20 2.01
N TYR A 65 6.72 2.92 1.87
CA TYR A 65 7.81 2.31 2.62
C TYR A 65 9.12 2.45 1.83
N ARG A 66 10.14 3.04 2.46
CA ARG A 66 11.46 3.24 1.84
C ARG A 66 12.38 2.05 2.09
N ASP A 67 13.41 1.94 1.25
CA ASP A 67 14.50 0.96 1.40
C ASP A 67 15.20 1.02 2.76
N ASN A 68 15.22 2.19 3.39
CA ASN A 68 15.76 2.39 4.73
C ASN A 68 14.83 1.92 5.86
N LYS A 69 13.76 1.17 5.51
CA LYS A 69 12.77 0.61 6.43
C LYS A 69 11.96 1.65 7.21
N LYS A 70 11.79 2.85 6.65
CA LYS A 70 10.98 3.93 7.22
C LYS A 70 9.84 4.31 6.30
N TRP A 71 8.73 4.69 6.92
CA TRP A 71 7.61 5.29 6.21
C TRP A 71 7.92 6.76 5.89
N GLN A 72 7.54 7.18 4.69
CA GLN A 72 7.56 8.58 4.30
C GLN A 72 6.18 8.97 3.78
N ASP A 73 5.59 9.97 4.42
CA ASP A 73 4.30 10.51 4.02
C ASP A 73 4.44 11.26 2.69
N LEU A 74 3.45 11.09 1.82
CA LEU A 74 3.32 11.78 0.54
C LEU A 74 2.39 12.98 0.71
N GLU A 75 2.45 13.93 -0.23
CA GLU A 75 1.55 15.10 -0.27
C GLU A 75 0.15 14.74 -0.79
N VAL A 76 -0.34 13.54 -0.44
CA VAL A 76 -1.70 13.08 -0.73
C VAL A 76 -2.41 12.91 0.58
N ALA A 77 -3.35 13.82 0.83
CA ALA A 77 -4.27 13.78 1.95
C ALA A 77 -5.70 13.91 1.45
N GLY A 78 -6.59 13.03 1.89
CA GLY A 78 -7.96 12.98 1.37
C GLY A 78 -8.74 11.78 1.90
N HIS A 79 -9.79 11.39 1.20
CA HIS A 79 -10.52 10.16 1.51
C HIS A 79 -9.70 8.92 1.14
N LEU A 80 -10.10 7.77 1.68
CA LEU A 80 -9.42 6.49 1.46
C LEU A 80 -9.33 6.16 -0.04
N GLU A 81 -10.41 6.39 -0.78
CA GLU A 81 -10.52 6.13 -2.21
C GLU A 81 -9.53 6.99 -3.01
N GLU A 82 -9.32 8.25 -2.62
CA GLU A 82 -8.38 9.17 -3.27
C GLU A 82 -6.93 8.71 -3.03
N CYS A 83 -6.62 8.25 -1.82
CA CYS A 83 -5.31 7.67 -1.51
C CYS A 83 -5.05 6.40 -2.34
N LEU A 84 -6.04 5.51 -2.44
CA LEU A 84 -5.93 4.29 -3.25
C LEU A 84 -5.82 4.59 -4.75
N GLN A 85 -6.51 5.62 -5.23
CA GLN A 85 -6.41 6.07 -6.62
C GLN A 85 -5.02 6.65 -6.92
N ALA A 86 -4.45 7.44 -6.01
CA ALA A 86 -3.09 7.98 -6.17
C ALA A 86 -2.01 6.87 -6.23
N ILE A 87 -2.21 5.75 -5.53
CA ILE A 87 -1.36 4.57 -5.67
C ILE A 87 -1.51 3.97 -7.08
N LYS A 88 -2.74 3.71 -7.53
CA LYS A 88 -3.02 3.14 -8.87
C LYS A 88 -2.41 3.97 -9.99
N ASP A 89 -2.56 5.29 -9.91
CA ASP A 89 -2.05 6.22 -10.91
C ASP A 89 -0.53 6.43 -10.78
N ASN A 90 0.08 5.85 -9.74
CA ASN A 90 1.50 5.95 -9.43
C ASN A 90 2.02 7.39 -9.49
N VAL A 91 1.27 8.33 -8.90
CA VAL A 91 1.49 9.79 -9.07
C VAL A 91 2.92 10.22 -8.77
N TYR A 92 3.60 9.54 -7.84
CA TYR A 92 4.98 9.84 -7.43
C TYR A 92 6.04 8.91 -8.04
N ASN A 93 5.66 7.96 -8.89
CA ASN A 93 6.54 6.93 -9.45
C ASN A 93 7.30 6.10 -8.38
N VAL A 94 6.68 5.90 -7.21
CA VAL A 94 7.23 5.11 -6.08
C VAL A 94 6.50 3.79 -5.87
N PHE A 95 5.40 3.57 -6.60
CA PHE A 95 4.54 2.41 -6.52
C PHE A 95 4.73 1.54 -7.78
N PHE A 96 4.66 0.21 -7.67
CA PHE A 96 4.71 -0.75 -8.77
C PHE A 96 6.03 -0.77 -9.54
N TYR A 97 7.10 -0.23 -8.96
CA TYR A 97 8.44 -0.42 -9.50
C TYR A 97 8.83 -1.88 -9.31
N LYS A 98 8.85 -2.64 -10.40
CA LYS A 98 9.54 -3.93 -10.43
C LYS A 98 11.01 -3.63 -10.63
N SER A 99 11.80 -3.75 -9.56
CA SER A 99 13.25 -3.88 -9.65
C SER A 99 13.60 -5.20 -10.32
#